data_AF-A0A9N9ISR8-F1
#
_entry.id   AF-A0A9N9ISR8-F1
#
_cell.length_a   1.000
_cell.length_b   1.000
_cell.length_c   1.000
_cell.angle_alpha   90.00
_cell.angle_beta   90.00
_cell.angle_gamma   90.00
#
_symmetry.space_group_name_H-M   'P 1'
#
loop_
_entity.id
_entity.type
_entity.pdbx_description
1 polymer ?
#
loop_
_entity_poly.entity_id
_entity_poly.type
_entity_poly.pdbx_seq_one_letter_code
_entity_poly.pdbx_strand_id
1 'polypeptide(L)'
;ETAIRLYRRYLKFINYGGFDDMNVTDIVLPIIHRIMAKTFKTDYRFVAILEPDRVEEYIDLLLSLNRYDEAAKRLAQVVNNDRFQSMSGKSNYQLWMELCDLVCENPHEIKSLKVESIIRSGIRRFTDQVGRLWNSLANYWIKLGYFEKVCNLDVFEEGINTVMTVRDFTQIFDTYAKAEETVIEKKMEETAERAENGIDDPQADLELDLRLMRFEQLMDRRPFLVNDVLLRQNPNNVHEWEKRVALWKDNHTKVVETYTKAMRTIDPKKATGKFHGLWVNFAKFYEQGGDIENARTIFEKAIHVDFKNVNDLATLWCEYAEMELRFENYDKAIDVMGRATVPPRNPNVDFRDESLPVQLRVFKSIKLWSFYVDLEESIGTVESTRAVYDRILELKIANPQIIINYASFLEENQYFEESFK
;
A
#
# COMPACT_ATOMS: atom_id res chain seq x y z
N GLU A 1 29.97 -0.67 -52.86
CA GLU A 1 29.39 0.54 -53.49
C GLU A 1 28.50 0.26 -54.71
N THR A 2 28.93 -0.58 -55.66
CA THR A 2 28.13 -0.94 -56.84
C THR A 2 26.79 -1.60 -56.49
N ALA A 3 26.78 -2.51 -55.52
CA ALA A 3 25.55 -3.13 -54.99
C ALA A 3 24.58 -2.09 -54.38
N ILE A 4 25.11 -1.11 -53.63
CA ILE A 4 24.32 -0.02 -53.00
C ILE A 4 23.70 0.89 -54.06
N ARG A 5 24.41 1.17 -55.17
CA ARG A 5 23.86 1.94 -56.29
C ARG A 5 22.77 1.19 -57.06
N LEU A 6 22.96 -0.12 -57.27
CA LEU A 6 21.94 -0.99 -57.87
C LEU A 6 20.66 -1.04 -57.02
N TYR A 7 20.82 -1.15 -55.69
CA TYR A 7 19.68 -1.18 -54.77
C TYR A 7 18.97 0.17 -54.62
N ARG A 8 19.69 1.31 -54.63
CA ARG A 8 19.05 2.65 -54.69
C ARG A 8 18.25 2.86 -55.98
N ARG A 9 18.68 2.23 -57.07
CA ARG A 9 17.96 2.29 -58.36
C ARG A 9 16.72 1.39 -58.33
N TYR A 10 16.80 0.26 -57.64
CA TYR A 10 15.68 -0.65 -57.36
C TYR A 10 14.60 0.00 -56.48
N LEU A 11 15.00 0.71 -55.40
CA LEU A 11 14.11 1.50 -54.54
C LEU A 11 13.41 2.65 -55.27
N LYS A 12 14.12 3.34 -56.17
CA LYS A 12 13.48 4.31 -57.07
C LYS A 12 12.43 3.64 -57.95
N PHE A 13 12.69 2.43 -58.43
CA PHE A 13 11.78 1.69 -59.29
C PHE A 13 10.51 1.22 -58.56
N ILE A 14 10.62 0.76 -57.31
CA ILE A 14 9.47 0.34 -56.48
C ILE A 14 8.55 1.53 -56.16
N ASN A 15 9.10 2.71 -55.85
CA ASN A 15 8.32 3.89 -55.51
C ASN A 15 7.51 4.50 -56.69
N TYR A 16 7.73 4.05 -57.94
CA TYR A 16 7.02 4.57 -59.12
C TYR A 16 5.89 3.67 -59.64
N GLY A 17 5.43 2.68 -58.86
CA GLY A 17 4.10 2.07 -59.05
C GLY A 17 3.86 1.33 -60.38
N GLY A 18 4.75 0.42 -60.78
CA GLY A 18 4.51 -0.53 -61.87
C GLY A 18 4.28 -1.95 -61.35
N PHE A 19 3.14 -2.55 -61.71
CA PHE A 19 2.56 -3.81 -61.24
C PHE A 19 3.40 -5.11 -61.37
N ASP A 20 3.03 -6.07 -60.51
CA ASP A 20 3.13 -7.54 -60.54
C ASP A 20 4.50 -8.27 -60.44
N ASP A 21 4.81 -8.62 -59.18
CA ASP A 21 5.03 -9.96 -58.61
C ASP A 21 5.90 -11.04 -59.29
N MET A 22 6.66 -11.68 -58.39
CA MET A 22 7.41 -12.94 -58.46
C MET A 22 8.81 -12.94 -59.09
N ASN A 23 9.03 -12.50 -60.33
CA ASN A 23 10.31 -12.82 -60.99
C ASN A 23 11.52 -11.97 -60.57
N VAL A 24 11.30 -10.72 -60.13
CA VAL A 24 12.42 -9.82 -59.80
C VAL A 24 12.85 -9.96 -58.34
N THR A 25 11.90 -10.17 -57.43
CA THR A 25 12.17 -10.47 -56.02
C THR A 25 12.94 -11.78 -55.88
N ASP A 26 12.53 -12.86 -56.54
CA ASP A 26 13.15 -14.18 -56.34
C ASP A 26 14.57 -14.31 -56.94
N ILE A 27 14.92 -13.48 -57.93
CA ILE A 27 16.24 -13.52 -58.56
C ILE A 27 17.21 -12.52 -57.91
N VAL A 28 16.71 -11.34 -57.53
CA VAL A 28 17.55 -10.26 -57.02
C VAL A 28 17.83 -10.39 -55.52
N LEU A 29 16.88 -10.87 -54.71
CA LEU A 29 17.10 -11.05 -53.27
C LEU A 29 18.22 -12.05 -52.94
N PRO A 30 18.31 -13.24 -53.56
CA PRO A 30 19.36 -14.22 -53.22
C PRO A 30 20.75 -13.77 -53.65
N ILE A 31 20.86 -13.05 -54.76
CA ILE A 31 22.12 -12.50 -55.27
C ILE A 31 22.59 -11.34 -54.38
N ILE A 32 21.67 -10.51 -53.91
CA ILE A 32 21.95 -9.47 -52.93
C ILE A 32 22.27 -10.08 -51.56
N HIS A 33 21.57 -11.11 -51.10
CA HIS A 33 21.89 -11.85 -49.88
C HIS A 33 23.30 -12.47 -49.94
N ARG A 34 23.71 -13.06 -51.06
CA ARG A 34 25.07 -13.60 -51.23
C ARG A 34 26.17 -12.54 -51.26
N ILE A 35 25.89 -11.37 -51.85
CA ILE A 35 26.86 -10.27 -51.97
C ILE A 35 26.93 -9.47 -50.65
N MET A 36 25.80 -9.28 -49.96
CA MET A 36 25.70 -8.60 -48.67
C MET A 36 26.18 -9.47 -47.49
N ALA A 37 26.13 -10.81 -47.62
CA ALA A 37 26.76 -11.73 -46.67
C ALA A 37 28.29 -11.60 -46.60
N LYS A 38 28.95 -10.90 -47.55
CA LYS A 38 30.41 -10.67 -47.52
C LYS A 38 30.82 -9.34 -46.88
N THR A 39 29.92 -8.37 -46.70
CA THR A 39 30.21 -7.04 -46.14
C THR A 39 29.58 -6.85 -44.76
N PHE A 40 30.04 -7.67 -43.81
CA PHE A 40 29.46 -7.97 -42.49
C PHE A 40 29.22 -6.84 -41.45
N LYS A 41 29.42 -5.55 -41.75
CA LYS A 41 29.43 -4.51 -40.69
C LYS A 41 28.48 -3.33 -40.88
N THR A 42 28.09 -3.02 -42.11
CA THR A 42 27.33 -1.80 -42.40
C THR A 42 25.84 -2.04 -42.57
N ASP A 43 25.43 -3.24 -42.98
CA ASP A 43 24.10 -3.43 -43.58
C ASP A 43 22.97 -3.78 -42.63
N TYR A 44 23.20 -4.35 -41.45
CA TYR A 44 22.07 -4.54 -40.54
C TYR A 44 21.52 -3.22 -39.97
N ARG A 45 22.33 -2.16 -39.91
CA ARG A 45 21.82 -0.81 -39.65
C ARG A 45 20.83 -0.34 -40.71
N PHE A 46 21.00 -0.81 -41.95
CA PHE A 46 20.11 -0.52 -43.08
C PHE A 46 18.91 -1.47 -43.13
N VAL A 47 19.07 -2.76 -42.80
CA VAL A 47 17.97 -3.73 -42.68
C VAL A 47 16.97 -3.30 -41.60
N ALA A 48 17.44 -2.80 -40.45
CA ALA A 48 16.59 -2.23 -39.40
C ALA A 48 15.89 -0.91 -39.78
N ILE A 49 16.36 -0.22 -40.84
CA ILE A 49 15.69 0.97 -41.40
C ILE A 49 14.64 0.56 -42.44
N LEU A 50 14.85 -0.58 -43.12
CA LEU A 50 14.02 -1.08 -44.21
C LEU A 50 12.83 -1.92 -43.71
N GLU A 51 13.02 -2.73 -42.67
CA GLU A 51 11.97 -3.54 -42.05
C GLU A 51 11.95 -3.28 -40.54
N PRO A 52 11.01 -2.47 -40.05
CA PRO A 52 10.73 -2.37 -38.61
C PRO A 52 10.50 -3.75 -38.00
N ASP A 53 9.92 -4.67 -38.76
CA ASP A 53 9.44 -5.96 -38.26
C ASP A 53 10.58 -6.98 -37.96
N ARG A 54 11.80 -6.79 -38.49
CA ARG A 54 12.98 -7.67 -38.24
C ARG A 54 14.05 -7.07 -37.33
N VAL A 55 13.72 -6.03 -36.58
CA VAL A 55 14.69 -5.41 -35.66
C VAL A 55 15.12 -6.36 -34.55
N GLU A 56 14.30 -7.36 -34.19
CA GLU A 56 14.62 -8.39 -33.19
C GLU A 56 15.75 -9.32 -33.62
N GLU A 57 15.73 -9.84 -34.85
CA GLU A 57 16.81 -10.67 -35.39
C GLU A 57 18.14 -9.90 -35.45
N TYR A 58 18.06 -8.58 -35.68
CA TYR A 58 19.24 -7.72 -35.61
C TYR A 58 19.76 -7.54 -34.19
N ILE A 59 18.89 -7.42 -33.20
CA ILE A 59 19.27 -7.34 -31.79
C ILE A 59 19.95 -8.64 -31.36
N ASP A 60 19.42 -9.81 -31.74
CA ASP A 60 20.01 -11.11 -31.45
C ASP A 60 21.40 -11.26 -32.09
N LEU A 61 21.56 -10.77 -33.33
CA LEU A 61 22.86 -10.75 -33.99
C LEU A 61 23.84 -9.79 -33.30
N LEU A 62 23.40 -8.62 -32.84
CA LEU A 62 24.24 -7.69 -32.07
C LEU A 62 24.67 -8.27 -30.71
N LEU A 63 23.78 -9.01 -30.05
CA LEU A 63 24.08 -9.77 -28.84
C LEU A 63 25.14 -10.83 -29.10
N SER A 64 25.03 -11.59 -30.21
CA SER A 64 26.03 -12.59 -30.60
C SER A 64 27.41 -12.00 -30.92
N LEU A 65 27.46 -10.71 -31.26
CA LEU A 65 28.68 -9.97 -31.60
C LEU A 65 29.24 -9.18 -30.41
N ASN A 66 28.69 -9.34 -29.20
CA ASN A 66 29.09 -8.63 -27.97
C ASN A 66 29.05 -7.09 -28.12
N ARG A 67 28.10 -6.54 -28.89
CA ARG A 67 27.95 -5.08 -29.09
C ARG A 67 26.72 -4.55 -28.34
N TYR A 68 26.78 -4.60 -27.03
CA TYR A 68 25.64 -4.31 -26.14
C TYR A 68 25.14 -2.86 -26.23
N ASP A 69 26.00 -1.87 -26.47
CA ASP A 69 25.60 -0.46 -26.64
C ASP A 69 24.66 -0.21 -27.80
N GLU A 70 24.95 -0.83 -28.94
CA GLU A 70 24.13 -0.68 -30.13
C GLU A 70 22.84 -1.48 -30.00
N ALA A 71 22.90 -2.66 -29.40
CA ALA A 71 21.74 -3.47 -29.08
C ALA A 71 20.78 -2.69 -28.15
N ALA A 72 21.29 -2.13 -27.07
CA ALA A 72 20.50 -1.35 -26.11
C ALA A 72 19.86 -0.11 -26.74
N LYS A 73 20.57 0.61 -27.63
CA LYS A 73 19.99 1.77 -28.35
C LYS A 73 18.86 1.36 -29.27
N ARG A 74 19.00 0.25 -29.98
CA ARG A 74 17.98 -0.26 -30.90
C ARG A 74 16.78 -0.78 -30.14
N LEU A 75 16.99 -1.54 -29.07
CA LEU A 75 15.94 -1.96 -28.16
C LEU A 75 15.20 -0.74 -27.55
N ALA A 76 15.91 0.30 -27.10
CA ALA A 76 15.28 1.51 -26.58
C ALA A 76 14.47 2.27 -27.64
N GLN A 77 14.87 2.24 -28.92
CA GLN A 77 14.11 2.81 -30.03
C GLN A 77 12.86 1.98 -30.33
N VAL A 78 12.96 0.65 -30.28
CA VAL A 78 11.83 -0.27 -30.49
C VAL A 78 10.80 -0.12 -29.37
N VAL A 79 11.23 -0.13 -28.11
CA VAL A 79 10.39 0.05 -26.92
C VAL A 79 9.64 1.38 -26.94
N ASN A 80 10.24 2.45 -27.45
CA ASN A 80 9.59 3.77 -27.50
C ASN A 80 8.58 3.90 -28.65
N ASN A 81 8.54 2.94 -29.58
CA ASN A 81 7.59 2.92 -30.68
C ASN A 81 6.37 2.08 -30.31
N ASP A 82 5.29 2.72 -29.84
CA ASP A 82 4.02 2.04 -29.47
C ASP A 82 3.31 1.33 -30.65
N ARG A 83 3.78 1.53 -31.89
CA ARG A 83 3.25 0.90 -33.11
C ARG A 83 3.99 -0.37 -33.52
N PHE A 84 5.06 -0.71 -32.83
CA PHE A 84 5.87 -1.87 -33.16
C PHE A 84 5.15 -3.15 -32.73
N GLN A 85 4.95 -4.08 -33.68
CA GLN A 85 4.46 -5.42 -33.42
C GLN A 85 5.56 -6.42 -33.75
N SER A 86 6.00 -7.15 -32.74
CA SER A 86 7.01 -8.19 -32.86
C SER A 86 6.55 -9.33 -33.76
N MET A 87 7.35 -9.67 -34.79
CA MET A 87 7.14 -10.88 -35.58
C MET A 87 7.33 -12.17 -34.76
N SER A 88 8.12 -12.11 -33.67
CA SER A 88 8.30 -13.22 -32.72
C SER A 88 7.13 -13.39 -31.73
N GLY A 89 6.12 -12.52 -31.78
CA GLY A 89 4.99 -12.53 -30.83
C GLY A 89 5.36 -12.07 -29.42
N LYS A 90 6.57 -11.51 -29.22
CA LYS A 90 6.96 -10.92 -27.94
C LYS A 90 6.07 -9.73 -27.60
N SER A 91 5.68 -9.63 -26.33
CA SER A 91 4.96 -8.45 -25.85
C SER A 91 5.93 -7.27 -25.68
N ASN A 92 5.41 -6.05 -25.80
CA ASN A 92 6.21 -4.84 -25.53
C ASN A 92 6.85 -4.88 -24.12
N TYR A 93 6.17 -5.52 -23.16
CA TYR A 93 6.72 -5.79 -21.83
C TYR A 93 7.93 -6.73 -21.86
N GLN A 94 7.88 -7.83 -22.61
CA GLN A 94 9.02 -8.76 -22.72
C GLN A 94 10.24 -8.09 -23.35
N LEU A 95 10.06 -7.29 -24.41
CA LEU A 95 11.14 -6.51 -25.01
C LEU A 95 11.73 -5.50 -24.02
N TRP A 96 10.87 -4.93 -23.18
CA TRP A 96 11.31 -4.00 -22.14
C TRP A 96 12.10 -4.71 -21.03
N MET A 97 11.69 -5.91 -20.66
CA MET A 97 12.43 -6.77 -19.73
C MET A 97 13.77 -7.21 -20.30
N GLU A 98 13.82 -7.61 -21.58
CA GLU A 98 15.07 -7.94 -22.28
C GLU A 98 16.02 -6.75 -22.33
N LEU A 99 15.50 -5.53 -22.56
CA LEU A 99 16.28 -4.31 -22.45
C LEU A 99 16.81 -4.10 -21.02
N CYS A 100 15.97 -4.28 -20.00
CA CYS A 100 16.41 -4.13 -18.61
C CYS A 100 17.48 -5.16 -18.23
N ASP A 101 17.28 -6.43 -18.59
CA ASP A 101 18.20 -7.53 -18.29
C ASP A 101 19.55 -7.28 -19.01
N LEU A 102 19.54 -6.89 -20.28
CA LEU A 102 20.74 -6.55 -21.06
C LEU A 102 21.52 -5.39 -20.44
N VAL A 103 20.80 -4.36 -20.00
CA VAL A 103 21.39 -3.19 -19.35
C VAL A 103 21.99 -3.53 -17.98
N CYS A 104 21.36 -4.44 -17.24
CA CYS A 104 21.84 -4.90 -15.93
C CYS A 104 22.98 -5.91 -16.05
N GLU A 105 23.07 -6.67 -17.13
CA GLU A 105 24.16 -7.61 -17.37
C GLU A 105 25.46 -6.91 -17.76
N ASN A 106 25.38 -5.82 -18.54
CA ASN A 106 26.56 -5.13 -19.08
C ASN A 106 26.63 -3.62 -18.72
N PRO A 107 26.72 -3.24 -17.43
CA PRO A 107 26.73 -1.83 -17.03
C PRO A 107 27.95 -1.02 -17.51
N HIS A 108 29.13 -1.65 -17.58
CA HIS A 108 30.40 -0.97 -17.91
C HIS A 108 30.54 -0.66 -19.40
N GLU A 109 29.84 -1.41 -20.25
CA GLU A 109 29.91 -1.24 -21.69
C GLU A 109 28.95 -0.12 -22.15
N ILE A 110 27.76 -0.07 -21.55
CA ILE A 110 26.66 0.85 -21.92
C ILE A 110 26.89 2.25 -21.37
N LYS A 111 27.70 3.04 -22.09
CA LYS A 111 27.98 4.45 -21.75
C LYS A 111 27.00 5.43 -22.38
N SER A 112 26.25 4.96 -23.36
CA SER A 112 25.53 5.82 -24.29
C SER A 112 24.06 6.01 -23.97
N LEU A 113 23.53 5.32 -22.96
CA LEU A 113 22.17 5.43 -22.47
C LEU A 113 22.15 5.81 -21.00
N LYS A 114 21.24 6.71 -20.62
CA LYS A 114 20.95 6.99 -19.21
C LYS A 114 20.05 5.89 -18.66
N VAL A 115 20.67 4.79 -18.24
CA VAL A 115 20.02 3.58 -17.73
C VAL A 115 18.96 3.87 -16.68
N GLU A 116 19.28 4.72 -15.70
CA GLU A 116 18.37 5.09 -14.62
C GLU A 116 17.06 5.69 -15.15
N SER A 117 17.14 6.62 -16.12
CA SER A 117 15.95 7.25 -16.71
C SER A 117 15.06 6.26 -17.46
N ILE A 118 15.66 5.21 -18.05
CA ILE A 118 14.95 4.17 -18.79
C ILE A 118 14.20 3.27 -17.81
N ILE A 119 14.88 2.79 -16.76
CA ILE A 119 14.26 1.91 -15.75
C ILE A 119 13.16 2.67 -14.99
N ARG A 120 13.41 3.93 -14.60
CA ARG A 120 12.38 4.81 -14.01
C ARG A 120 11.18 5.03 -14.95
N SER A 121 11.43 5.16 -16.26
CA SER A 121 10.35 5.26 -17.24
C SER A 121 9.51 3.99 -17.30
N GLY A 122 10.09 2.80 -17.20
CA GLY A 122 9.29 1.58 -17.21
C GLY A 122 8.63 1.25 -15.87
N ILE A 123 9.18 1.68 -14.74
CA ILE A 123 8.45 1.64 -13.45
C ILE A 123 7.14 2.44 -13.54
N ARG A 124 7.14 3.57 -14.26
CA ARG A 124 5.92 4.36 -14.49
C ARG A 124 4.95 3.74 -15.50
N ARG A 125 5.45 2.98 -16.48
CA ARG A 125 4.63 2.38 -17.55
C ARG A 125 4.09 0.99 -17.18
N PHE A 126 4.82 0.22 -16.39
CA PHE A 126 4.51 -1.17 -16.06
C PHE A 126 4.29 -1.32 -14.56
N THR A 127 3.03 -1.25 -14.14
CA THR A 127 2.62 -1.35 -12.74
C THR A 127 2.65 -2.78 -12.17
N ASP A 128 2.75 -3.79 -13.04
CA ASP A 128 2.45 -5.18 -12.67
C ASP A 128 3.66 -5.95 -12.12
N GLN A 129 4.89 -5.47 -12.35
CA GLN A 129 6.13 -6.10 -11.88
C GLN A 129 7.17 -5.06 -11.44
N VAL A 130 6.72 -4.04 -10.71
CA VAL A 130 7.58 -2.95 -10.22
C VAL A 130 8.74 -3.50 -9.36
N GLY A 131 8.50 -4.58 -8.61
CA GLY A 131 9.53 -5.23 -7.78
C GLY A 131 10.76 -5.70 -8.56
N ARG A 132 10.55 -6.36 -9.70
CA ARG A 132 11.66 -6.86 -10.54
C ARG A 132 12.51 -5.73 -11.13
N LEU A 133 11.91 -4.57 -11.38
CA LEU A 133 12.57 -3.42 -11.99
C LEU A 133 13.40 -2.61 -11.02
N TRP A 134 12.92 -2.47 -9.79
CA TRP A 134 13.75 -1.93 -8.71
C TRP A 134 14.92 -2.85 -8.40
N ASN A 135 14.70 -4.17 -8.42
CA ASN A 135 15.79 -5.15 -8.26
C ASN A 135 16.81 -5.07 -9.39
N SER A 136 16.35 -4.89 -10.63
CA SER A 136 17.27 -4.74 -11.78
C SER A 136 18.06 -3.42 -11.68
N LEU A 137 17.41 -2.32 -11.30
CA LEU A 137 18.07 -1.05 -11.03
C LEU A 137 19.12 -1.17 -9.91
N ALA A 138 18.79 -1.85 -8.81
CA ALA A 138 19.73 -2.08 -7.72
C ALA A 138 20.92 -2.95 -8.16
N ASN A 139 20.67 -4.04 -8.89
CA ASN A 139 21.73 -4.89 -9.44
C ASN A 139 22.65 -4.12 -10.40
N TYR A 140 22.11 -3.19 -11.17
CA TYR A 140 22.89 -2.31 -12.05
C TYR A 140 23.89 -1.46 -11.24
N TRP A 141 23.45 -0.83 -10.14
CA TRP A 141 24.31 -0.03 -9.27
C TRP A 141 25.34 -0.87 -8.51
N ILE A 142 24.96 -2.04 -8.01
CA ILE A 142 25.88 -3.00 -7.37
C ILE A 142 27.02 -3.36 -8.33
N LYS A 143 26.71 -3.65 -9.59
CA LYS A 143 27.71 -4.03 -10.61
C LYS A 143 28.60 -2.89 -11.08
N LEU A 144 28.13 -1.64 -11.03
CA LEU A 144 28.96 -0.47 -11.32
C LEU A 144 30.04 -0.23 -10.26
N GLY A 145 30.00 -0.93 -9.13
CA GLY A 145 31.01 -0.80 -8.08
C GLY A 145 30.88 0.49 -7.27
N TYR A 146 29.86 1.31 -7.54
CA TYR A 146 29.42 2.37 -6.65
C TYR A 146 28.69 1.73 -5.45
N PHE A 147 29.45 1.03 -4.60
CA PHE A 147 29.02 0.57 -3.28
C PHE A 147 28.84 1.73 -2.30
N GLU A 148 28.85 2.98 -2.77
CA GLU A 148 28.47 4.11 -1.96
C GLU A 148 27.04 3.88 -1.50
N LYS A 149 26.98 3.43 -0.24
CA LYS A 149 25.83 3.12 0.58
C LYS A 149 24.62 3.98 0.20
N VAL A 150 24.84 5.28 0.03
CA VAL A 150 23.81 6.29 -0.23
C VAL A 150 22.99 6.00 -1.49
N CYS A 151 23.60 5.69 -2.64
CA CYS A 151 22.82 5.53 -3.88
C CYS A 151 22.01 4.22 -3.92
N ASN A 152 22.55 3.12 -3.39
CA ASN A 152 21.79 1.88 -3.26
C ASN A 152 20.68 2.02 -2.22
N LEU A 153 20.99 2.62 -1.07
CA LEU A 153 19.98 2.95 -0.05
C LEU A 153 18.87 3.81 -0.64
N ASP A 154 19.20 4.87 -1.36
CA ASP A 154 18.22 5.78 -1.96
C ASP A 154 17.30 5.06 -2.95
N VAL A 155 17.83 4.16 -3.78
CA VAL A 155 17.05 3.37 -4.74
C VAL A 155 16.14 2.37 -4.02
N PHE A 156 16.63 1.69 -2.99
CA PHE A 156 15.83 0.75 -2.22
C PHE A 156 14.77 1.46 -1.37
N GLU A 157 15.11 2.60 -0.75
CA GLU A 157 14.18 3.44 0.01
C GLU A 157 13.10 4.04 -0.89
N GLU A 158 13.48 4.52 -2.09
CA GLU A 158 12.52 4.99 -3.09
C GLU A 158 11.63 3.82 -3.57
N GLY A 159 12.20 2.64 -3.79
CA GLY A 159 11.46 1.43 -4.12
C GLY A 159 10.41 1.08 -3.05
N ILE A 160 10.82 0.98 -1.79
CA ILE A 160 9.92 0.70 -0.66
C ILE A 160 8.84 1.79 -0.53
N ASN A 161 9.16 3.05 -0.82
CA ASN A 161 8.21 4.16 -0.75
C ASN A 161 7.24 4.26 -1.93
N THR A 162 7.56 3.65 -3.06
CA THR A 162 6.70 3.70 -4.27
C THR A 162 5.85 2.45 -4.45
N VAL A 163 6.23 1.34 -3.84
CA VAL A 163 5.56 0.05 -4.04
C VAL A 163 4.16 0.02 -3.42
N MET A 164 3.22 -0.51 -4.21
CA MET A 164 1.82 -0.71 -3.84
C MET A 164 1.49 -2.17 -3.52
N THR A 165 2.34 -3.16 -3.85
CA THR A 165 2.03 -4.59 -3.61
C THR A 165 2.97 -5.21 -2.58
N VAL A 166 2.42 -6.10 -1.73
CA VAL A 166 3.23 -6.83 -0.74
C VAL A 166 4.24 -7.75 -1.43
N ARG A 167 3.90 -8.31 -2.59
CA ARG A 167 4.81 -9.17 -3.36
C ARG A 167 6.05 -8.39 -3.82
N ASP A 168 5.84 -7.25 -4.46
CA ASP A 168 6.94 -6.40 -4.93
C ASP A 168 7.76 -5.87 -3.76
N PHE A 169 7.10 -5.52 -2.63
CA PHE A 169 7.79 -5.09 -1.43
C PHE A 169 8.72 -6.18 -0.90
N THR A 170 8.23 -7.42 -0.77
CA THR A 170 9.05 -8.54 -0.31
C THR A 170 10.21 -8.81 -1.25
N GLN A 171 10.01 -8.72 -2.56
CA GLN A 171 11.10 -8.89 -3.54
C GLN A 171 12.19 -7.83 -3.41
N ILE A 172 11.82 -6.57 -3.21
CA ILE A 172 12.77 -5.46 -3.03
C ILE A 172 13.46 -5.55 -1.66
N PHE A 173 12.69 -5.85 -0.61
CA PHE A 173 13.22 -5.96 0.74
C PHE A 173 14.18 -7.15 0.88
N ASP A 174 13.84 -8.31 0.32
CA ASP A 174 14.70 -9.50 0.42
C ASP A 174 16.00 -9.33 -0.39
N THR A 175 15.96 -8.61 -1.52
CA THR A 175 17.20 -8.28 -2.26
C THR A 175 18.03 -7.23 -1.55
N TYR A 176 17.38 -6.24 -0.93
CA TYR A 176 18.06 -5.24 -0.11
C TYR A 176 18.73 -5.85 1.11
N ALA A 177 18.02 -6.72 1.85
CA ALA A 177 18.56 -7.43 3.00
C ALA A 177 19.78 -8.30 2.61
N LYS A 178 19.66 -9.08 1.53
CA LYS A 178 20.79 -9.87 1.00
C LYS A 178 21.98 -8.99 0.60
N ALA A 179 21.72 -7.84 -0.02
CA ALA A 179 22.80 -6.93 -0.40
C ALA A 179 23.53 -6.38 0.83
N GLU A 180 22.81 -5.95 1.88
CA GLU A 180 23.44 -5.52 3.14
C GLU A 180 24.17 -6.67 3.85
N GLU A 181 23.58 -7.87 3.89
CA GLU A 181 24.23 -9.07 4.45
C GLU A 181 25.56 -9.36 3.77
N THR A 182 25.61 -9.42 2.43
CA THR A 182 26.87 -9.68 1.70
C THR A 182 27.95 -8.63 1.95
N VAL A 183 27.55 -7.37 2.15
CA VAL A 183 28.51 -6.30 2.45
C VAL A 183 28.98 -6.36 3.90
N ILE A 184 28.12 -6.76 4.83
CA ILE A 184 28.48 -7.00 6.23
C ILE A 184 29.42 -8.21 6.31
N GLU A 185 29.13 -9.32 5.64
CA GLU A 185 29.98 -10.52 5.56
C GLU A 185 31.37 -10.17 5.06
N LYS A 186 31.46 -9.46 3.92
CA LYS A 186 32.76 -9.03 3.38
C LYS A 186 33.54 -8.14 4.37
N LYS A 187 32.85 -7.22 5.04
CA LYS A 187 33.49 -6.34 6.04
C LYS A 187 33.92 -7.12 7.29
N MET A 188 33.16 -8.12 7.71
CA MET A 188 33.53 -9.03 8.80
C MET A 188 34.77 -9.85 8.45
N GLU A 189 34.84 -10.39 7.24
CA GLU A 189 36.03 -11.09 6.73
C GLU A 189 37.25 -10.15 6.71
N GLU A 190 37.09 -8.93 6.18
CA GLU A 190 38.15 -7.92 6.19
C GLU A 190 38.61 -7.54 7.61
N THR A 191 37.71 -7.48 8.59
CA THR A 191 38.08 -7.24 10.00
C THR A 191 38.75 -8.46 10.64
N ALA A 192 38.33 -9.68 10.31
CA ALA A 192 38.93 -10.91 10.81
C ALA A 192 40.37 -11.08 10.29
N GLU A 193 40.60 -10.84 9.00
CA GLU A 193 41.94 -10.84 8.40
C GLU A 193 42.84 -9.78 9.04
N ARG A 194 42.29 -8.62 9.41
CA ARG A 194 43.04 -7.55 10.10
C ARG A 194 43.42 -7.94 11.53
N ALA A 195 42.50 -8.57 12.26
CA ALA A 195 42.75 -9.09 13.60
C ALA A 195 43.84 -10.19 13.59
N GLU A 196 43.82 -11.09 12.60
CA GLU A 196 44.89 -12.10 12.42
C GLU A 196 46.26 -11.46 12.14
N ASN A 197 46.28 -10.34 11.43
CA ASN A 197 47.50 -9.58 11.14
C ASN A 197 47.93 -8.63 12.27
N GLY A 198 47.18 -8.55 13.38
CA GLY A 198 47.47 -7.68 14.53
C GLY A 198 47.34 -6.18 14.24
N ILE A 199 46.58 -5.80 13.22
CA ILE A 199 46.31 -4.41 12.83
C ILE A 199 44.92 -4.04 13.36
N ASP A 200 44.86 -3.40 14.52
CA ASP A 200 43.61 -2.83 15.05
C ASP A 200 43.33 -1.49 14.34
N ASP A 201 42.25 -1.44 13.57
CA ASP A 201 41.72 -0.19 12.99
C ASP A 201 40.35 0.13 13.60
N PRO A 202 40.32 0.94 14.68
CA PRO A 202 39.08 1.29 15.38
C PRO A 202 38.04 1.94 14.47
N GLN A 203 38.45 2.58 13.37
CA GLN A 203 37.55 3.25 12.46
C GLN A 203 36.75 2.25 11.62
N ALA A 204 37.38 1.14 11.21
CA ALA A 204 36.73 0.12 10.43
C ALA A 204 35.81 -0.75 11.28
N ASP A 205 36.19 -1.04 12.52
CA ASP A 205 35.36 -1.74 13.49
C ASP A 205 34.11 -0.92 13.82
N LEU A 206 34.27 0.39 14.06
CA LEU A 206 33.14 1.31 14.22
C LEU A 206 32.25 1.34 12.97
N GLU A 207 32.82 1.26 11.77
CA GLU A 207 32.03 1.23 10.52
C GLU A 207 31.22 -0.06 10.37
N LEU A 208 31.76 -1.19 10.83
CA LEU A 208 31.06 -2.48 10.89
C LEU A 208 29.93 -2.43 11.92
N ASP A 209 30.20 -1.95 13.13
CA ASP A 209 29.21 -1.79 14.19
C ASP A 209 28.06 -0.87 13.76
N LEU A 210 28.38 0.28 13.16
CA LEU A 210 27.36 1.19 12.63
C LEU A 210 26.51 0.56 11.52
N ARG A 211 27.08 -0.34 10.71
CA ARG A 211 26.32 -1.07 9.69
C ARG A 211 25.43 -2.14 10.32
N LEU A 212 25.93 -2.90 11.28
CA LEU A 212 25.15 -3.88 12.03
C LEU A 212 23.95 -3.22 12.72
N MET A 213 24.17 -2.11 13.42
CA MET A 213 23.10 -1.33 14.04
C MET A 213 22.05 -0.84 13.01
N ARG A 214 22.48 -0.40 11.82
CA ARG A 214 21.55 0.02 10.76
C ARG A 214 20.75 -1.16 10.20
N PHE A 215 21.36 -2.31 10.03
CA PHE A 215 20.70 -3.52 9.55
C PHE A 215 19.68 -4.04 10.57
N GLU A 216 20.02 -4.05 11.86
CA GLU A 216 19.07 -4.37 12.93
C GLU A 216 17.86 -3.41 12.91
N GLN A 217 18.11 -2.10 12.83
CA GLN A 217 17.04 -1.11 12.71
C GLN A 217 16.17 -1.31 11.47
N LEU A 218 16.75 -1.74 10.35
CA LEU A 218 16.01 -2.05 9.14
C LEU A 218 15.11 -3.27 9.34
N MET A 219 15.65 -4.32 9.97
CA MET A 219 14.91 -5.56 10.26
C MET A 219 13.74 -5.29 11.22
N ASP A 220 13.96 -4.46 12.24
CA ASP A 220 12.90 -4.00 13.15
C ASP A 220 11.83 -3.17 12.45
N ARG A 221 12.19 -2.45 11.38
CA ARG A 221 11.26 -1.65 10.58
C ARG A 221 10.44 -2.49 9.59
N ARG A 222 10.85 -3.72 9.27
CA ARG A 222 10.16 -4.58 8.28
C ARG A 222 8.64 -4.67 8.52
N PRO A 223 8.13 -4.96 9.74
CA PRO A 223 6.69 -5.03 9.99
C PRO A 223 5.96 -3.71 9.75
N PHE A 224 6.61 -2.58 10.08
CA PHE A 224 6.05 -1.25 9.84
C PHE A 224 5.97 -0.94 8.33
N LEU A 225 6.99 -1.30 7.57
CA LEU A 225 7.03 -1.08 6.12
C LEU A 225 6.00 -1.94 5.38
N VAL A 226 5.82 -3.21 5.79
CA VAL A 226 4.76 -4.07 5.24
C VAL A 226 3.38 -3.46 5.52
N ASN A 227 3.16 -2.98 6.74
CA ASN A 227 1.91 -2.32 7.11
C ASN A 227 1.69 -1.02 6.31
N ASP A 228 2.72 -0.22 6.07
CA ASP A 228 2.63 0.98 5.22
C ASP A 228 2.18 0.63 3.79
N VAL A 229 2.71 -0.44 3.19
CA VAL A 229 2.28 -0.90 1.86
C VAL A 229 0.82 -1.32 1.87
N LEU A 230 0.37 -2.04 2.89
CA LEU A 230 -1.04 -2.45 3.04
C LEU A 230 -1.97 -1.24 3.21
N LEU A 231 -1.56 -0.24 3.99
CA LEU A 231 -2.30 1.00 4.19
C LEU A 231 -2.34 1.87 2.93
N ARG A 232 -1.32 1.81 2.07
CA ARG A 232 -1.35 2.45 0.74
C ARG A 232 -2.36 1.80 -0.19
N GLN A 233 -2.46 0.46 -0.16
CA GLN A 233 -3.48 -0.25 -0.94
C GLN A 233 -4.88 0.14 -0.50
N ASN A 234 -5.13 0.10 0.82
CA ASN A 234 -6.44 0.37 1.40
C ASN A 234 -6.32 1.25 2.64
N PRO A 235 -6.33 2.59 2.48
CA PRO A 235 -6.25 3.53 3.61
C PRO A 235 -7.41 3.38 4.61
N ASN A 236 -8.55 2.90 4.12
CA ASN A 236 -9.79 2.74 4.88
C ASN A 236 -9.88 1.42 5.67
N ASN A 237 -8.84 0.59 5.67
CA ASN A 237 -8.85 -0.68 6.39
C ASN A 237 -8.48 -0.49 7.86
N VAL A 238 -9.48 -0.58 8.74
CA VAL A 238 -9.32 -0.35 10.18
C VAL A 238 -8.44 -1.42 10.83
N HIS A 239 -8.50 -2.67 10.37
CA HIS A 239 -7.76 -3.77 10.99
C HIS A 239 -6.24 -3.61 10.81
N GLU A 240 -5.80 -3.07 9.67
CA GLU A 240 -4.38 -2.82 9.43
C GLU A 240 -3.86 -1.64 10.28
N TRP A 241 -4.70 -0.64 10.56
CA TRP A 241 -4.36 0.41 11.52
C TRP A 241 -4.23 -0.12 12.95
N GLU A 242 -5.11 -1.04 13.37
CA GLU A 242 -5.01 -1.69 14.70
C GLU A 242 -3.70 -2.49 14.83
N LYS A 243 -3.32 -3.25 13.79
CA LYS A 243 -2.01 -3.94 13.77
C LYS A 243 -0.86 -2.96 13.90
N ARG A 244 -0.92 -1.81 13.22
CA ARG A 244 0.12 -0.76 13.31
C ARG A 244 0.30 -0.26 14.74
N VAL A 245 -0.81 -0.05 15.45
CA VAL A 245 -0.77 0.37 16.84
C VAL A 245 -0.14 -0.71 17.72
N ALA A 246 -0.54 -1.97 17.53
CA ALA A 246 0.03 -3.09 18.27
C ALA A 246 1.56 -3.23 18.09
N LEU A 247 2.10 -2.83 16.94
CA LEU A 247 3.55 -2.84 16.69
C LEU A 247 4.32 -1.83 17.55
N TRP A 248 3.71 -0.72 17.97
CA TRP A 248 4.41 0.32 18.75
C TRP A 248 4.57 -0.01 20.24
N LYS A 249 3.85 -1.02 20.76
CA LYS A 249 3.87 -1.49 22.16
C LYS A 249 3.87 -0.35 23.19
N ASP A 250 5.06 0.09 23.64
CA ASP A 250 5.25 1.01 24.77
C ASP A 250 5.45 2.48 24.35
N ASN A 251 5.57 2.78 23.05
CA ASN A 251 5.79 4.17 22.61
C ASN A 251 4.49 4.97 22.50
N HIS A 252 4.10 5.57 23.61
CA HIS A 252 2.83 6.28 23.75
C HIS A 252 2.68 7.44 22.75
N THR A 253 3.75 8.19 22.49
CA THR A 253 3.72 9.34 21.57
C THR A 253 3.41 8.90 20.13
N LYS A 254 4.10 7.85 19.67
CA LYS A 254 3.91 7.32 18.30
C LYS A 254 2.57 6.63 18.13
N VAL A 255 2.06 5.97 19.18
CA VAL A 255 0.71 5.41 19.18
C VAL A 255 -0.32 6.50 18.93
N VAL A 256 -0.26 7.61 19.66
CA VAL A 256 -1.17 8.75 19.48
C VAL A 256 -1.04 9.35 18.07
N GLU A 257 0.18 9.53 17.56
CA GLU A 257 0.38 9.97 16.18
C GLU A 257 -0.22 9.01 15.15
N THR A 258 -0.13 7.69 15.36
CA THR A 258 -0.72 6.73 14.43
C THR A 258 -2.24 6.74 14.46
N TYR A 259 -2.86 6.82 15.64
CA TYR A 259 -4.31 6.96 15.74
C TYR A 259 -4.79 8.27 15.10
N THR A 260 -4.11 9.38 15.36
CA THR A 260 -4.47 10.68 14.74
C THR A 260 -4.31 10.69 13.23
N LYS A 261 -3.27 10.03 12.69
CA LYS A 261 -3.12 9.80 11.26
C LYS A 261 -4.25 8.93 10.71
N ALA A 262 -4.55 7.81 11.37
CA ALA A 262 -5.63 6.90 10.97
C ALA A 262 -6.98 7.62 10.88
N MET A 263 -7.32 8.44 11.89
CA MET A 263 -8.57 9.21 11.91
C MET A 263 -8.67 10.26 10.81
N ARG A 264 -7.54 10.83 10.37
CA ARG A 264 -7.53 11.78 9.24
C ARG A 264 -7.66 11.09 7.88
N THR A 265 -7.16 9.87 7.76
CA THR A 265 -7.12 9.14 6.49
C THR A 265 -8.36 8.29 6.23
N ILE A 266 -9.02 7.80 7.29
CA ILE A 266 -10.17 6.90 7.15
C ILE A 266 -11.44 7.71 6.89
N ASP A 267 -12.07 7.46 5.74
CA ASP A 267 -13.41 7.95 5.46
C ASP A 267 -14.46 7.08 6.19
N PRO A 268 -15.30 7.64 7.09
CA PRO A 268 -16.27 6.86 7.86
C PRO A 268 -17.27 6.07 7.02
N LYS A 269 -17.61 6.55 5.81
CA LYS A 269 -18.56 5.89 4.89
C LYS A 269 -17.94 4.74 4.08
N LYS A 270 -16.62 4.77 3.85
CA LYS A 270 -15.88 3.78 3.07
C LYS A 270 -15.03 2.85 3.92
N ALA A 271 -15.04 3.03 5.24
CA ALA A 271 -14.31 2.20 6.18
C ALA A 271 -14.70 0.72 6.03
N THR A 272 -13.71 -0.13 5.76
CA THR A 272 -13.87 -1.59 5.77
C THR A 272 -13.44 -2.09 7.13
N GLY A 273 -14.41 -2.41 7.99
CA GLY A 273 -14.18 -2.87 9.36
C GLY A 273 -14.97 -2.06 10.38
N LYS A 274 -14.73 -2.36 11.66
CA LYS A 274 -15.38 -1.69 12.80
C LYS A 274 -14.68 -0.37 13.12
N PHE A 275 -15.03 0.70 12.42
CA PHE A 275 -14.43 2.02 12.67
C PHE A 275 -14.66 2.51 14.11
N HIS A 276 -15.79 2.16 14.73
CA HIS A 276 -16.04 2.42 16.16
C HIS A 276 -14.97 1.78 17.07
N GLY A 277 -14.47 0.58 16.71
CA GLY A 277 -13.46 -0.14 17.49
C GLY A 277 -12.15 0.62 17.59
N LEU A 278 -11.77 1.35 16.54
CA LEU A 278 -10.56 2.19 16.55
C LEU A 278 -10.68 3.32 17.59
N TRP A 279 -11.83 3.98 17.65
CA TRP A 279 -12.10 5.04 18.63
C TRP A 279 -12.13 4.50 20.06
N VAL A 280 -12.77 3.34 20.27
CA VAL A 280 -12.81 2.67 21.57
C VAL A 280 -11.40 2.26 22.01
N ASN A 281 -10.60 1.67 21.13
CA ASN A 281 -9.22 1.28 21.42
C ASN A 281 -8.34 2.50 21.73
N PHE A 282 -8.55 3.61 21.03
CA PHE A 282 -7.84 4.86 21.31
C PHE A 282 -8.22 5.44 22.67
N ALA A 283 -9.50 5.41 23.04
CA ALA A 283 -9.93 5.85 24.35
C ALA A 283 -9.44 4.92 25.48
N LYS A 284 -9.50 3.60 25.28
CA LYS A 284 -8.94 2.60 26.21
C LYS A 284 -7.43 2.78 26.42
N PHE A 285 -6.71 3.22 25.39
CA PHE A 285 -5.30 3.55 25.50
C PHE A 285 -5.04 4.77 26.43
N TYR A 286 -5.85 5.83 26.34
CA TYR A 286 -5.76 6.95 27.28
C TYR A 286 -6.24 6.61 28.69
N GLU A 287 -7.24 5.74 28.80
CA GLU A 287 -7.72 5.19 30.07
C GLU A 287 -6.60 4.44 30.80
N GLN A 288 -5.82 3.60 30.10
CA GLN A 288 -4.64 2.94 30.66
C GLN A 288 -3.53 3.93 31.06
N GLY A 289 -3.43 5.06 30.34
CA GLY A 289 -2.53 6.16 30.67
C GLY A 289 -2.99 7.03 31.84
N GLY A 290 -4.21 6.83 32.36
CA GLY A 290 -4.78 7.62 33.46
C GLY A 290 -5.38 8.98 33.05
N ASP A 291 -5.38 9.32 31.76
CA ASP A 291 -5.85 10.61 31.24
C ASP A 291 -7.32 10.56 30.82
N ILE A 292 -8.21 10.61 31.81
CA ILE A 292 -9.68 10.52 31.60
C ILE A 292 -10.19 11.70 30.77
N GLU A 293 -9.65 12.90 30.99
CA GLU A 293 -10.10 14.11 30.27
C GLU A 293 -9.84 13.98 28.77
N ASN A 294 -8.66 13.50 28.38
CA ASN A 294 -8.34 13.26 26.98
C ASN A 294 -9.25 12.16 26.40
N ALA A 295 -9.48 11.07 27.14
CA ALA A 295 -10.42 10.03 26.73
C ALA A 295 -11.84 10.59 26.48
N ARG A 296 -12.35 11.48 27.35
CA ARG A 296 -13.63 12.18 27.14
C ARG A 296 -13.62 13.01 25.87
N THR A 297 -12.57 13.81 25.63
CA THR A 297 -12.50 14.62 24.39
C THR A 297 -12.49 13.75 23.13
N ILE A 298 -11.95 12.54 23.21
CA ILE A 298 -11.91 11.58 22.10
C ILE A 298 -13.29 11.00 21.86
N PHE A 299 -14.00 10.58 22.92
CA PHE A 299 -15.38 10.11 22.80
C PHE A 299 -16.32 11.20 22.28
N GLU A 300 -16.22 12.42 22.78
CA GLU A 300 -17.02 13.57 22.30
C GLU A 300 -16.73 13.87 20.82
N LYS A 301 -15.46 13.79 20.39
CA LYS A 301 -15.11 13.88 18.95
C LYS A 301 -15.71 12.73 18.16
N ALA A 302 -15.66 11.52 18.69
CA ALA A 302 -16.15 10.31 18.03
C ALA A 302 -17.67 10.34 17.84
N ILE A 303 -18.43 10.88 18.81
CA ILE A 303 -19.89 11.04 18.72
C ILE A 303 -20.29 11.91 17.52
N HIS A 304 -19.48 12.94 17.22
CA HIS A 304 -19.73 13.84 16.09
C HIS A 304 -19.44 13.22 14.72
N VAL A 305 -18.82 12.04 14.65
CA VAL A 305 -18.48 11.40 13.37
C VAL A 305 -19.68 10.67 12.78
N ASP A 306 -19.92 10.89 11.49
CA ASP A 306 -20.98 10.20 10.74
C ASP A 306 -20.58 8.77 10.39
N PHE A 307 -20.90 7.82 11.26
CA PHE A 307 -20.71 6.39 10.99
C PHE A 307 -21.62 5.88 9.86
N LYS A 308 -21.35 4.67 9.36
CA LYS A 308 -22.25 4.00 8.41
C LYS A 308 -23.45 3.38 9.10
N ASN A 309 -23.23 2.70 10.24
CA ASN A 309 -24.29 2.00 10.95
C ASN A 309 -24.66 2.71 12.26
N VAL A 310 -25.96 2.76 12.56
CA VAL A 310 -26.49 3.27 13.84
C VAL A 310 -26.00 2.46 15.04
N ASN A 311 -25.85 1.16 14.86
CA ASN A 311 -25.37 0.27 15.91
C ASN A 311 -23.92 0.56 16.31
N ASP A 312 -23.07 1.04 15.38
CA ASP A 312 -21.67 1.37 15.67
C ASP A 312 -21.56 2.60 16.58
N LEU A 313 -22.43 3.60 16.36
CA LEU A 313 -22.53 4.76 17.23
C LEU A 313 -23.16 4.40 18.58
N ALA A 314 -24.15 3.51 18.62
CA ALA A 314 -24.71 3.02 19.88
C ALA A 314 -23.66 2.29 20.73
N THR A 315 -22.81 1.44 20.14
CA THR A 315 -21.73 0.79 20.88
C THR A 315 -20.70 1.77 21.42
N LEU A 316 -20.43 2.87 20.69
CA LEU A 316 -19.53 3.92 21.16
C LEU A 316 -20.07 4.63 22.40
N TRP A 317 -21.37 4.94 22.44
CA TRP A 317 -22.02 5.51 23.62
C TRP A 317 -22.00 4.55 24.82
N CYS A 318 -22.27 3.26 24.62
CA CYS A 318 -22.18 2.26 25.68
C CYS A 318 -20.75 2.19 26.24
N GLU A 319 -19.73 2.12 25.38
CA GLU A 319 -18.32 2.09 25.83
C GLU A 319 -17.89 3.39 26.52
N TYR A 320 -18.46 4.54 26.12
CA TYR A 320 -18.21 5.81 26.81
C TYR A 320 -18.80 5.80 28.23
N ALA A 321 -20.03 5.32 28.38
CA ALA A 321 -20.67 5.18 29.68
C ALA A 321 -19.95 4.12 30.56
N GLU A 322 -19.56 2.98 30.00
CA GLU A 322 -18.75 1.97 30.71
C GLU A 322 -17.41 2.53 31.20
N MET A 323 -16.76 3.40 30.42
CA MET A 323 -15.53 4.08 30.86
C MET A 323 -15.80 4.94 32.09
N GLU A 324 -16.86 5.74 32.09
CA GLU A 324 -17.23 6.55 33.28
C GLU A 324 -17.60 5.67 34.49
N LEU A 325 -18.24 4.52 34.27
CA LEU A 325 -18.54 3.54 35.32
C LEU A 325 -17.27 2.92 35.92
N ARG A 326 -16.26 2.61 35.09
CA ARG A 326 -14.96 2.07 35.56
C ARG A 326 -14.20 3.07 36.44
N PHE A 327 -14.42 4.36 36.22
CA PHE A 327 -13.86 5.44 37.04
C PHE A 327 -14.80 5.93 38.16
N GLU A 328 -15.85 5.15 38.49
CA GLU A 328 -16.81 5.43 39.57
C GLU A 328 -17.58 6.77 39.41
N ASN A 329 -17.64 7.33 38.20
CA ASN A 329 -18.37 8.56 37.90
C ASN A 329 -19.82 8.26 37.45
N TYR A 330 -20.62 7.72 38.36
CA TYR A 330 -21.98 7.25 38.07
C TYR A 330 -22.92 8.35 37.54
N ASP A 331 -22.89 9.55 38.13
CA ASP A 331 -23.72 10.69 37.70
C ASP A 331 -23.45 11.08 36.25
N LYS A 332 -22.18 11.05 35.84
CA LYS A 332 -21.77 11.37 34.48
C LYS A 332 -22.16 10.27 33.50
N ALA A 333 -22.11 9.01 33.92
CA ALA A 333 -22.55 7.90 33.09
C ALA A 333 -24.06 8.00 32.77
N ILE A 334 -24.88 8.38 33.75
CA ILE A 334 -26.32 8.66 33.55
C ILE A 334 -26.50 9.85 32.60
N ASP A 335 -25.79 10.96 32.80
CA ASP A 335 -25.91 12.14 31.93
C ASP A 335 -25.49 11.83 30.49
N VAL A 336 -24.42 11.07 30.29
CA VAL A 336 -23.96 10.59 28.97
C VAL A 336 -25.07 9.78 28.26
N MET A 337 -25.69 8.83 28.97
CA MET A 337 -26.77 8.02 28.41
C MET A 337 -28.06 8.82 28.20
N GLY A 338 -28.37 9.75 29.10
CA GLY A 338 -29.46 10.70 28.97
C GLY A 338 -29.31 11.59 27.73
N ARG A 339 -28.10 12.10 27.47
CA ARG A 339 -27.78 12.87 26.25
C ARG A 339 -27.96 12.05 24.98
N ALA A 340 -27.56 10.78 25.00
CA ALA A 340 -27.67 9.88 23.85
C ALA A 340 -29.12 9.49 23.50
N THR A 341 -30.03 9.52 24.49
CA THR A 341 -31.42 9.09 24.36
C THR A 341 -32.41 10.24 24.09
N VAL A 342 -31.95 11.49 24.06
CA VAL A 342 -32.83 12.64 23.77
C VAL A 342 -33.42 12.51 22.37
N PRO A 343 -34.76 12.46 22.21
CA PRO A 343 -35.38 12.40 20.90
C PRO A 343 -35.13 13.72 20.16
N PRO A 344 -34.75 13.68 18.87
CA PRO A 344 -34.61 14.88 18.06
C PRO A 344 -35.96 15.57 17.87
N ARG A 345 -35.95 16.89 17.59
CA ARG A 345 -37.15 17.72 17.40
C ARG A 345 -38.17 17.14 16.40
N ASN A 346 -37.75 16.26 15.48
CA ASN A 346 -38.62 15.51 14.59
C ASN A 346 -38.65 14.02 14.98
N PRO A 347 -39.72 13.51 15.60
CA PRO A 347 -39.82 12.11 16.03
C PRO A 347 -40.01 11.10 14.88
N ASN A 348 -40.36 11.56 13.67
CA ASN A 348 -40.62 10.73 12.49
C ASN A 348 -39.36 10.39 11.65
N VAL A 349 -38.20 10.22 12.29
CA VAL A 349 -36.97 9.81 11.59
C VAL A 349 -36.89 8.29 11.53
N ASP A 350 -36.85 7.71 10.33
CA ASP A 350 -36.72 6.26 10.17
C ASP A 350 -35.31 5.78 10.51
N PHE A 351 -35.22 4.68 11.28
CA PHE A 351 -33.96 4.05 11.67
C PHE A 351 -33.11 3.61 10.45
N ARG A 352 -33.77 3.30 9.33
CA ARG A 352 -33.16 2.79 8.10
C ARG A 352 -32.87 3.87 7.06
N ASP A 353 -33.23 5.12 7.31
CA ASP A 353 -32.97 6.19 6.34
C ASP A 353 -31.49 6.56 6.34
N GLU A 354 -30.76 6.11 5.31
CA GLU A 354 -29.33 6.39 5.12
C GLU A 354 -29.05 7.85 4.71
N SER A 355 -30.07 8.61 4.34
CA SER A 355 -29.91 10.02 3.97
C SER A 355 -29.68 10.93 5.18
N LEU A 356 -30.12 10.50 6.36
CA LEU A 356 -30.01 11.25 7.60
C LEU A 356 -28.77 10.84 8.42
N PRO A 357 -28.11 11.80 9.09
CA PRO A 357 -27.00 11.53 10.01
C PRO A 357 -27.37 10.47 11.04
N VAL A 358 -26.40 9.63 11.38
CA VAL A 358 -26.60 8.51 12.30
C VAL A 358 -27.03 8.99 13.68
N GLN A 359 -26.51 10.15 14.12
CA GLN A 359 -26.83 10.78 15.40
C GLN A 359 -28.33 10.99 15.61
N LEU A 360 -29.07 11.34 14.56
CA LEU A 360 -30.52 11.55 14.63
C LEU A 360 -31.31 10.23 14.69
N ARG A 361 -30.65 9.08 14.58
CA ARG A 361 -31.26 7.74 14.59
C ARG A 361 -30.90 6.92 15.84
N VAL A 362 -29.88 7.32 16.58
CA VAL A 362 -29.35 6.58 17.76
C VAL A 362 -30.40 6.38 18.84
N PHE A 363 -31.28 7.36 19.05
CA PHE A 363 -32.37 7.28 20.03
C PHE A 363 -33.36 6.12 19.76
N LYS A 364 -33.34 5.50 18.56
CA LYS A 364 -34.15 4.31 18.26
C LYS A 364 -33.44 2.98 18.53
N SER A 365 -32.19 3.01 18.99
CA SER A 365 -31.39 1.80 19.23
C SER A 365 -31.80 1.11 20.53
N ILE A 366 -32.31 -0.12 20.42
CA ILE A 366 -32.68 -0.96 21.59
C ILE A 366 -31.47 -1.17 22.51
N LYS A 367 -30.27 -1.37 21.95
CA LYS A 367 -29.06 -1.66 22.75
C LYS A 367 -28.69 -0.51 23.68
N LEU A 368 -28.92 0.72 23.24
CA LEU A 368 -28.64 1.91 24.05
C LEU A 368 -29.66 2.00 25.20
N TRP A 369 -30.93 1.79 24.89
CA TRP A 369 -32.00 1.79 25.90
C TRP A 369 -31.88 0.64 26.90
N SER A 370 -31.50 -0.57 26.48
CA SER A 370 -31.27 -1.68 27.40
C SER A 370 -30.14 -1.36 28.38
N PHE A 371 -29.02 -0.85 27.88
CA PHE A 371 -27.91 -0.45 28.74
C PHE A 371 -28.28 0.72 29.67
N TYR A 372 -29.09 1.67 29.19
CA TYR A 372 -29.54 2.78 30.01
C TYR A 372 -30.48 2.32 31.13
N VAL A 373 -31.39 1.39 30.84
CA VAL A 373 -32.25 0.74 31.84
C VAL A 373 -31.43 -0.01 32.87
N ASP A 374 -30.48 -0.85 32.45
CA ASP A 374 -29.63 -1.62 33.37
C ASP A 374 -28.84 -0.69 34.32
N LEU A 375 -28.43 0.48 33.82
CA LEU A 375 -27.72 1.50 34.59
C LEU A 375 -28.65 2.22 35.60
N GLU A 376 -29.86 2.57 35.18
CA GLU A 376 -30.88 3.21 36.04
C GLU A 376 -31.48 2.24 37.07
N GLU A 377 -31.56 0.94 36.79
CA GLU A 377 -31.99 -0.06 37.77
C GLU A 377 -30.96 -0.27 38.88
N SER A 378 -29.66 -0.20 38.53
CA SER A 378 -28.58 -0.43 39.48
C SER A 378 -28.23 0.81 40.31
N ILE A 379 -28.39 2.01 39.77
CA ILE A 379 -27.93 3.27 40.38
C ILE A 379 -29.08 4.25 40.65
N GLY A 380 -30.14 4.20 39.84
CA GLY A 380 -31.19 5.21 39.80
C GLY A 380 -32.25 5.10 40.89
N THR A 381 -33.21 6.02 40.85
CA THR A 381 -34.38 6.01 41.73
C THR A 381 -35.56 5.37 40.99
N VAL A 382 -36.49 4.77 41.73
CA VAL A 382 -37.67 4.10 41.14
C VAL A 382 -38.44 5.02 40.17
N GLU A 383 -38.47 6.33 40.44
CA GLU A 383 -39.10 7.33 39.56
C GLU A 383 -38.30 7.57 38.27
N SER A 384 -36.96 7.63 38.33
CA SER A 384 -36.13 7.81 37.13
C SER A 384 -36.21 6.58 36.24
N THR A 385 -36.09 5.38 36.83
CA THR A 385 -36.17 4.11 36.09
C THR A 385 -37.53 3.98 35.38
N ARG A 386 -38.62 4.33 36.06
CA ARG A 386 -39.98 4.34 35.48
C ARG A 386 -40.08 5.29 34.29
N ALA A 387 -39.58 6.51 34.43
CA ALA A 387 -39.60 7.49 33.34
C ALA A 387 -38.82 7.01 32.10
N VAL A 388 -37.74 6.24 32.29
CA VAL A 388 -36.98 5.62 31.21
C VAL A 388 -37.78 4.51 30.53
N TYR A 389 -38.39 3.62 31.31
CA TYR A 389 -39.26 2.57 30.77
C TYR A 389 -40.47 3.13 30.01
N ASP A 390 -41.14 4.14 30.55
CA ASP A 390 -42.28 4.80 29.90
C ASP A 390 -41.85 5.42 28.56
N ARG A 391 -40.68 6.06 28.47
CA ARG A 391 -40.12 6.57 27.21
C ARG A 391 -39.87 5.48 26.19
N ILE A 392 -39.39 4.30 26.60
CA ILE A 392 -39.18 3.16 25.69
C ILE A 392 -40.51 2.68 25.10
N LEU A 393 -41.58 2.66 25.92
CA LEU A 393 -42.92 2.31 25.49
C LEU A 393 -43.52 3.36 24.55
N GLU A 394 -43.36 4.66 24.84
CA GLU A 394 -43.77 5.76 23.97
C GLU A 394 -43.14 5.68 22.58
N LEU A 395 -41.85 5.36 22.52
CA LEU A 395 -41.11 5.21 21.28
C LEU A 395 -41.44 3.91 20.52
N LYS A 396 -42.16 2.96 21.15
CA LYS A 396 -42.54 1.64 20.60
C LYS A 396 -41.35 0.78 20.18
N ILE A 397 -40.25 0.87 20.94
CA ILE A 397 -39.01 0.13 20.67
C ILE A 397 -38.88 -1.11 21.57
N ALA A 398 -39.82 -1.32 22.51
CA ALA A 398 -39.74 -2.34 23.53
C ALA A 398 -39.74 -3.77 22.96
N ASN A 399 -38.75 -4.57 23.37
CA ASN A 399 -38.78 -6.03 23.22
C ASN A 399 -39.64 -6.66 24.33
N PRO A 400 -40.25 -7.84 24.10
CA PRO A 400 -41.00 -8.54 25.14
C PRO A 400 -40.20 -8.74 26.45
N GLN A 401 -38.89 -8.97 26.35
CA GLN A 401 -38.01 -9.09 27.51
C GLN A 401 -37.95 -7.80 28.34
N ILE A 402 -37.86 -6.62 27.69
CA ILE A 402 -37.81 -5.32 28.39
C ILE A 402 -39.14 -5.09 29.12
N ILE A 403 -40.26 -5.48 28.53
CA ILE A 403 -41.58 -5.38 29.15
C ILE A 403 -41.68 -6.29 30.38
N ILE A 404 -41.18 -7.53 30.28
CA ILE A 404 -41.15 -8.46 31.41
C ILE A 404 -40.27 -7.91 32.53
N ASN A 405 -39.08 -7.41 32.20
CA ASN A 405 -38.18 -6.80 33.18
C ASN A 405 -38.84 -5.60 33.88
N TYR A 406 -39.55 -4.75 33.13
CA TYR A 406 -40.29 -3.63 33.71
C TYR A 406 -41.40 -4.08 34.67
N ALA A 407 -42.17 -5.08 34.28
CA ALA A 407 -43.22 -5.64 35.12
C ALA A 407 -42.64 -6.25 36.40
N SER A 408 -41.55 -7.01 36.31
CA SER A 408 -40.84 -7.55 37.49
C SER A 408 -40.29 -6.44 38.39
N PHE A 409 -39.69 -5.39 37.82
CA PHE A 409 -39.20 -4.24 38.59
C PHE A 409 -40.32 -3.50 39.34
N LEU A 410 -41.49 -3.34 38.72
CA LEU A 410 -42.66 -2.73 39.36
C LEU A 410 -43.25 -3.62 40.46
N GLU A 411 -43.27 -4.94 40.26
CA GLU A 411 -43.70 -5.90 41.29
C GLU A 411 -42.78 -5.88 42.52
N GLU A 412 -41.46 -5.85 42.32
CA GLU A 412 -40.47 -5.76 43.41
C GLU A 412 -40.65 -4.48 44.24
N ASN A 413 -41.04 -3.39 43.59
CA ASN A 413 -41.29 -2.09 44.23
C ASN A 413 -42.74 -1.90 44.74
N GLN A 414 -43.56 -2.97 44.75
CA GLN A 414 -44.95 -2.98 45.25
C GLN A 414 -45.97 -2.17 44.42
N TYR A 415 -45.67 -1.85 43.17
CA TYR A 415 -46.59 -1.16 42.24
C TYR A 415 -47.38 -2.16 41.38
N PHE A 416 -48.22 -2.98 42.01
CA PHE A 416 -48.95 -4.05 41.33
C PHE A 416 -49.93 -3.55 40.27
N GLU A 417 -50.61 -2.42 40.48
CA GLU A 417 -51.58 -1.89 39.51
C GLU A 417 -50.92 -1.41 38.21
N GLU A 418 -49.71 -0.88 38.31
CA GLU A 418 -48.94 -0.42 37.15
C GLU A 418 -48.23 -1.58 36.44
N SER A 419 -47.84 -2.65 37.15
CA SER A 419 -47.24 -3.83 36.52
C SER A 419 -48.23 -4.62 35.65
N PHE A 420 -49.53 -4.57 35.98
CA PHE A 420 -50.59 -5.21 35.18
C PHE A 420 -50.97 -4.43 33.91
N LYS A 421 -50.63 -3.14 33.83
CA LYS A 421 -51.03 -2.23 32.75
C LYS A 421 -50.05 -2.31 31.58
#